data_AF-A0A6N7HJH8-F1
#
_entry.id   AF-A0A6N7HJH8-F1
#
_cell.length_a   1.000
_cell.length_b   1.000
_cell.length_c   1.000
_cell.angle_alpha   90.00
_cell.angle_beta   90.00
_cell.angle_gamma   90.00
#
_symmetry.space_group_name_H-M   'P 1'
#
loop_
_entity.id
_entity.type
_entity.pdbx_description
1 polymer ?
#
loop_
_entity_poly.entity_id
_entity_poly.type
_entity_poly.pdbx_seq_one_letter_code
_entity_poly.pdbx_strand_id
1 'polypeptide(L)'
;MTAMTTLQLAQDSLDTGGVRDWILDNIIPLLLLVVALLLLWLGGGKGDNAGVMRRLGGVIVALAIIGLAVTTNAGQNIGTWIASLFTSG
;
A
#
# COMPACT_ATOMS: atom_id res chain seq x y z
N MET A 1 -22.14 -3.09 -42.74
CA MET A 1 -20.83 -3.37 -42.11
C MET A 1 -20.45 -2.33 -41.03
N THR A 2 -20.98 -1.11 -41.08
CA THR A 2 -20.83 -0.08 -40.04
C THR A 2 -21.51 -0.43 -38.71
N ALA A 3 -22.66 -1.13 -38.73
CA ALA A 3 -23.37 -1.53 -37.51
C ALA A 3 -22.63 -2.60 -36.68
N MET A 4 -21.88 -3.52 -37.31
CA MET A 4 -21.09 -4.52 -36.58
C MET A 4 -19.81 -3.93 -35.97
N THR A 5 -19.21 -2.96 -36.66
CA THR A 5 -18.03 -2.23 -36.15
C THR A 5 -18.40 -1.31 -34.98
N THR A 6 -19.57 -0.67 -34.99
CA THR A 6 -20.06 0.09 -33.83
C THR A 6 -20.41 -0.80 -32.64
N LEU A 7 -20.88 -2.03 -32.88
CA LEU A 7 -21.22 -2.98 -31.82
C LEU A 7 -19.96 -3.59 -31.18
N GLN A 8 -18.94 -3.91 -31.98
CA GLN A 8 -17.63 -4.33 -31.47
C GLN A 8 -16.94 -3.23 -30.67
N LEU A 9 -16.97 -1.97 -31.13
CA LEU A 9 -16.39 -0.85 -30.38
C LEU A 9 -17.15 -0.57 -29.08
N ALA A 10 -18.47 -0.76 -29.06
CA ALA A 10 -19.27 -0.67 -27.83
C ALA A 10 -18.95 -1.79 -26.82
N GLN A 11 -18.66 -3.01 -27.29
CA GLN A 11 -18.22 -4.12 -26.44
C GLN A 11 -16.78 -3.96 -25.93
N ASP A 12 -15.87 -3.43 -26.75
CA ASP A 12 -14.47 -3.18 -26.39
C ASP A 12 -14.32 -1.93 -25.49
N SER A 13 -15.32 -1.04 -25.50
CA SER A 13 -15.35 0.18 -24.68
C SER A 13 -15.75 -0.03 -23.21
N LEU A 14 -16.27 -1.21 -22.86
CA LEU A 14 -16.67 -1.59 -21.49
C LEU A 14 -15.72 -2.65 -20.93
N ASP A 15 -14.42 -2.32 -20.90
CA ASP A 15 -13.42 -3.13 -20.22
C ASP A 15 -13.07 -2.53 -18.85
N THR A 16 -12.84 -3.40 -17.87
CA THR A 16 -12.37 -3.03 -16.52
C THR A 16 -10.86 -3.08 -16.40
N GLY A 17 -10.15 -3.49 -17.46
CA GLY A 17 -8.69 -3.55 -17.54
C GLY A 17 -8.01 -2.27 -17.06
N GLY A 18 -8.44 -1.10 -17.54
CA GLY A 18 -7.85 0.18 -17.12
C GLY A 18 -8.01 0.47 -15.62
N VAL A 19 -9.13 0.09 -15.01
CA VAL A 19 -9.35 0.25 -13.55
C VAL A 19 -8.53 -0.77 -12.78
N ARG A 20 -8.44 -2.01 -13.26
CA ARG A 20 -7.62 -3.06 -12.66
C ARG A 20 -6.15 -2.67 -12.66
N ASP A 21 -5.63 -2.22 -13.80
CA ASP A 21 -4.23 -1.85 -13.94
C ASP A 21 -3.91 -0.63 -13.07
N TRP A 22 -4.81 0.38 -13.02
CA TRP A 22 -4.69 1.50 -12.10
C TRP A 22 -4.62 1.06 -10.63
N ILE A 23 -5.45 0.09 -10.21
CA ILE A 23 -5.40 -0.46 -8.85
C ILE A 23 -4.06 -1.17 -8.59
N LEU A 24 -3.60 -1.98 -9.54
CA LEU A 24 -2.37 -2.75 -9.40
C LEU A 24 -1.13 -1.84 -9.33
N ASP A 25 -1.08 -0.81 -10.17
CA ASP A 25 -0.02 0.20 -10.16
C ASP A 25 0.01 1.04 -8.88
N ASN A 26 -1.16 1.20 -8.23
CA ASN A 26 -1.31 1.99 -7.01
C ASN A 26 -1.58 1.14 -5.77
N ILE A 27 -1.28 -0.16 -5.81
CA ILE A 27 -1.67 -1.08 -4.74
C ILE A 27 -1.02 -0.71 -3.41
N ILE A 28 0.22 -0.22 -3.44
CA ILE A 28 0.95 0.25 -2.25
C ILE A 28 0.26 1.50 -1.64
N PRO A 29 0.04 2.61 -2.38
CA PRO A 29 -0.75 3.74 -1.91
C PRO A 29 -2.15 3.38 -1.40
N LEU A 30 -2.86 2.47 -2.09
CA LEU A 30 -4.21 2.07 -1.71
C LEU A 30 -4.22 1.33 -0.37
N LEU A 31 -3.26 0.44 -0.12
CA LEU A 31 -3.12 -0.23 1.17
C LEU A 31 -2.81 0.76 2.30
N LEU A 32 -1.95 1.75 2.05
CA LEU A 32 -1.67 2.84 3.00
C LEU A 32 -2.93 3.65 3.32
N LEU A 33 -3.76 3.94 2.30
CA LEU A 33 -5.01 4.66 2.46
C LEU A 33 -6.04 3.84 3.26
N VAL A 34 -6.20 2.55 2.98
CA VAL A 34 -7.08 1.65 3.77
C VAL A 34 -6.68 1.67 5.23
N VAL A 35 -5.39 1.56 5.50
CA VAL A 35 -4.82 1.63 6.83
C VAL A 35 -5.11 2.98 7.50
N ALA A 36 -4.91 4.09 6.80
CA ALA A 36 -5.21 5.44 7.31
C ALA A 36 -6.70 5.61 7.66
N LEU A 37 -7.61 5.08 6.82
CA LEU A 37 -9.05 5.10 7.07
C LEU A 37 -9.44 4.24 8.27
N LEU A 38 -8.81 3.07 8.45
CA LEU A 38 -9.01 2.24 9.64
C LEU A 38 -8.56 2.97 10.90
N LEU A 39 -7.42 3.67 10.86
CA LEU A 39 -6.94 4.46 11.98
C LEU A 39 -7.86 5.65 12.29
N LEU A 40 -8.38 6.33 11.26
CA LEU A 40 -9.36 7.40 11.41
C LEU A 40 -10.66 6.89 12.04
N TRP A 41 -11.14 5.73 11.59
CA TRP A 41 -12.35 5.09 12.12
C TRP A 41 -12.17 4.64 13.57
N LEU A 42 -11.00 4.11 13.92
CA LEU A 42 -10.64 3.73 15.28
C LEU A 42 -10.47 4.93 16.22
N GLY A 43 -10.02 6.08 15.70
CA GLY A 43 -9.80 7.31 16.46
C GLY A 43 -11.04 8.19 16.65
N GLY A 44 -12.11 7.98 15.88
CA GLY A 44 -13.33 8.80 15.93
C GLY A 44 -14.21 8.56 17.16
N GLY A 45 -14.00 7.45 17.88
CA GLY A 45 -14.78 7.08 19.06
C GLY A 45 -14.13 7.53 20.38
N LYS A 46 -14.50 8.72 20.87
CA LYS A 46 -14.45 9.13 22.30
C LYS A 46 -13.16 8.74 23.07
N GLY A 47 -12.08 9.50 22.87
CA GLY A 47 -11.05 9.78 23.88
C GLY A 47 -10.22 8.62 24.47
N ASP A 48 -10.32 7.39 23.93
CA ASP A 48 -9.46 6.28 24.35
C ASP A 48 -8.16 6.26 23.53
N ASN A 49 -7.23 7.13 23.91
CA ASN A 49 -5.91 7.21 23.28
C ASN A 49 -5.09 5.93 23.46
N ALA A 50 -5.39 5.10 24.47
CA ALA A 50 -4.68 3.83 24.70
C ALA A 50 -5.13 2.75 23.70
N GLY A 51 -6.44 2.64 23.47
CA GLY A 51 -7.01 1.76 22.45
C GLY A 51 -6.52 2.11 21.04
N VAL A 52 -6.46 3.42 20.73
CA VAL A 52 -6.00 3.94 19.44
C VAL A 52 -4.50 3.69 19.23
N MET A 53 -3.65 3.96 20.24
CA MET A 53 -2.20 3.73 20.13
C MET A 53 -1.84 2.26 19.92
N ARG A 54 -2.59 1.33 20.50
CA ARG A 54 -2.36 -0.10 20.31
C ARG A 54 -2.62 -0.56 18.86
N ARG A 55 -3.58 0.08 18.19
CA ARG A 55 -3.93 -0.21 16.78
C ARG A 55 -3.00 0.55 15.81
N LEU A 56 -2.64 1.79 16.13
CA LEU A 56 -1.62 2.57 15.43
C LEU A 56 -0.25 1.88 15.42
N GLY A 57 0.17 1.32 16.56
CA GLY A 57 1.44 0.60 16.66
C GLY A 57 1.50 -0.60 15.70
N GLY A 58 0.44 -1.41 15.65
CA GLY A 58 0.37 -2.56 14.74
C GLY A 58 0.39 -2.15 13.26
N VAL A 59 -0.29 -1.05 12.93
CA VAL A 59 -0.28 -0.46 11.58
C VAL A 59 1.12 -0.02 11.18
N ILE A 60 1.81 0.75 12.01
CA ILE A 60 3.15 1.26 11.70
C ILE A 60 4.12 0.10 11.45
N VAL A 61 4.01 -0.97 12.26
CA VAL A 61 4.83 -2.18 12.09
C VAL A 61 4.52 -2.89 10.77
N ALA A 62 3.25 -3.06 10.41
CA ALA A 62 2.86 -3.67 9.14
C ALA A 62 3.39 -2.87 7.94
N LEU A 63 3.30 -1.55 7.98
CA LEU A 63 3.81 -0.67 6.94
C LEU A 63 5.34 -0.70 6.83
N ALA A 64 6.04 -0.75 7.96
CA ALA A 64 7.49 -0.91 7.97
C ALA A 64 7.91 -2.24 7.32
N ILE A 65 7.23 -3.34 7.65
CA ILE A 65 7.52 -4.67 7.07
C ILE A 65 7.28 -4.66 5.55
N ILE A 66 6.17 -4.07 5.09
CA ILE A 66 5.87 -3.96 3.66
C ILE A 66 6.92 -3.09 2.96
N GLY A 67 7.30 -1.95 3.55
CA GLY A 67 8.35 -1.08 3.01
C GLY A 67 9.70 -1.79 2.86
N LEU A 68 10.06 -2.62 3.84
CA LEU A 68 11.25 -3.46 3.78
C LEU A 68 11.14 -4.56 2.71
N ALA A 69 9.97 -5.15 2.52
CA ALA A 69 9.75 -6.22 1.54
C ALA A 69 9.77 -5.71 0.09
N VAL A 70 9.29 -4.49 -0.14
CA VAL A 70 9.17 -3.88 -1.48
C VAL A 70 10.48 -3.19 -1.90
N THR A 71 11.27 -2.73 -0.94
CA THR A 71 12.55 -2.08 -1.22
C THR A 71 13.62 -3.14 -1.54
N THR A 72 14.05 -3.19 -2.79
CA THR A 72 15.14 -4.07 -3.24
C THR A 72 16.40 -3.83 -2.40
N ASN A 73 16.99 -4.90 -1.86
CA ASN A 73 18.18 -4.86 -0.99
C ASN A 73 18.03 -4.11 0.35
N ALA A 74 16.82 -3.75 0.81
CA ALA A 74 16.66 -3.07 2.11
C ALA A 74 17.32 -3.82 3.28
N GLY A 75 17.19 -5.15 3.32
CA GLY A 75 17.82 -5.98 4.35
C GLY A 75 19.35 -5.92 4.31
N GLN A 76 19.96 -5.93 3.13
CA GLN A 76 21.41 -5.76 2.99
C GLN A 76 21.85 -4.37 3.42
N ASN A 77 21.18 -3.31 2.94
CA ASN A 77 21.55 -1.92 3.26
C ASN A 77 21.46 -1.64 4.76
N ILE A 78 20.41 -2.14 5.42
CA ILE A 78 20.25 -2.01 6.88
C ILE A 78 21.31 -2.85 7.60
N GLY A 79 21.58 -4.07 7.15
CA GLY A 79 22.61 -4.93 7.73
C GLY A 79 24.01 -4.32 7.62
N THR A 80 24.36 -3.75 6.47
CA THR A 80 25.63 -3.05 6.23
C THR A 80 25.73 -1.79 7.09
N TRP A 81 24.65 -1.02 7.22
CA TRP A 81 24.62 0.15 8.10
C TRP A 81 24.84 -0.25 9.57
N ILE A 82 24.11 -1.24 10.08
CA ILE A 82 24.29 -1.74 11.45
C ILE A 82 25.71 -2.28 11.64
N ALA A 83 26.22 -3.08 10.70
CA ALA A 83 27.58 -3.60 10.76
C ALA A 83 28.61 -2.46 10.84
N SER A 84 28.44 -1.38 10.06
CA SER A 84 29.35 -0.22 10.08
C SER A 84 29.42 0.50 11.44
N LEU A 85 28.39 0.36 12.30
CA LEU A 85 28.39 0.90 13.66
C LEU A 85 29.32 0.13 14.60
N PHE A 86 29.65 -1.13 14.28
CA PHE A 86 30.52 -2.00 15.07
C PHE A 86 31.86 -2.27 14.35
N THR A 87 31.90 -2.12 13.04
CA THR A 87 33.08 -2.27 12.19
C THR A 87 33.49 -0.89 11.68
N SER A 88 33.94 -0.02 12.60
CA SER A 88 34.61 1.22 12.20
C SER A 88 36.04 0.87 11.73
N GLY A 89 36.16 0.38 10.50
CA GLY A 89 37.41 -0.04 9.86
C GLY A 89 37.17 -0.63 8.48
#